data_AF-A0A2A2RU45-F1
#
_entry.id   AF-A0A2A2RU45-F1
#
_cell.length_a   1.000
_cell.length_b   1.000
_cell.length_c   1.000
_cell.angle_alpha   90.00
_cell.angle_beta   90.00
_cell.angle_gamma   90.00
#
_symmetry.space_group_name_H-M   'P 1'
#
loop_
_entity.id
_entity.type
_entity.pdbx_description
1 polymer ?
#
loop_
_entity_poly.entity_id
_entity_poly.type
_entity_poly.pdbx_seq_one_letter_code
_entity_poly.pdbx_strand_id
1 'polypeptide(L)'
;MLAKYHIEYAMNLGRNAHVNHYQTDDPVAVEEFLVHVLDHGYRLHAVRHEGVELTRAESDKMVKTAAGMLAARKLCASLGIKPDEEHFRFGFTA
;
A
#
# COMPACT_ATOMS: atom_id res chain seq x y z
N MET A 1 -2.05 -1.77 24.19
CA MET A 1 -1.24 -0.90 23.31
C MET A 1 -2.18 -0.39 22.23
N LEU A 2 -2.24 0.93 21.99
CA LEU A 2 -3.01 1.47 20.88
C LEU A 2 -2.24 1.20 19.59
N ALA A 3 -2.92 0.72 18.54
CA ALA A 3 -2.29 0.48 17.25
C ALA A 3 -1.69 1.77 16.71
N LYS A 4 -0.41 1.73 16.33
CA LYS A 4 0.33 2.89 15.83
C LYS A 4 -0.14 3.34 14.46
N TYR A 5 -0.69 2.48 13.62
CA TYR A 5 -1.17 2.85 12.30
C TYR A 5 -2.65 2.50 12.11
N HIS A 6 -3.36 3.41 11.45
CA HIS A 6 -4.77 3.26 11.10
C HIS A 6 -4.98 3.65 9.64
N ILE A 7 -5.44 2.71 8.81
CA ILE A 7 -5.70 2.93 7.39
C ILE A 7 -7.19 2.82 7.16
N GLU A 8 -7.79 3.87 6.61
CA GLU A 8 -9.18 3.89 6.18
C GLU A 8 -9.26 3.72 4.67
N TYR A 9 -10.06 2.76 4.23
CA TYR A 9 -10.24 2.45 2.82
C TYR A 9 -11.68 2.01 2.55
N ALA A 10 -12.16 2.24 1.33
CA ALA A 10 -13.47 1.80 0.90
C ALA A 10 -13.35 0.71 -0.16
N MET A 11 -14.06 -0.39 0.09
CA MET A 11 -14.28 -1.43 -0.91
C MET A 11 -15.54 -1.09 -1.68
N ASN A 12 -15.46 -1.05 -3.01
CA ASN A 12 -16.64 -0.89 -3.85
C ASN A 12 -17.33 -2.25 -3.99
N LEU A 13 -18.44 -2.45 -3.26
CA LEU A 13 -19.30 -3.61 -3.40
C LEU A 13 -20.52 -3.21 -4.25
N GLY A 14 -20.33 -3.16 -5.57
CA GLY A 14 -21.39 -2.74 -6.51
C GLY A 14 -21.76 -1.27 -6.35
N ARG A 15 -22.99 -0.98 -5.91
CA ARG A 15 -23.50 0.40 -5.72
C ARG A 15 -23.13 1.02 -4.37
N ASN A 16 -22.62 0.24 -3.42
CA ASN A 16 -22.32 0.70 -2.08
C ASN A 16 -20.81 0.65 -1.81
N ALA A 17 -20.28 1.75 -1.28
CA ALA A 17 -18.94 1.81 -0.74
C ALA A 17 -18.98 1.44 0.75
N HIS A 18 -18.33 0.34 1.13
CA HIS A 18 -18.14 -0.02 2.53
C HIS A 18 -16.79 0.48 3.01
N VAL A 19 -16.82 1.43 3.95
CA VAL A 19 -15.61 1.94 4.61
C VAL A 19 -15.16 0.93 5.64
N ASN A 20 -13.93 0.44 5.48
CA ASN A 20 -13.24 -0.43 6.42
C ASN A 20 -12.01 0.28 6.96
N HIS A 21 -11.52 -0.26 8.07
CA HIS A 21 -10.28 0.18 8.68
C HIS A 21 -9.33 -1.00 8.87
N TYR A 22 -8.04 -0.73 8.74
CA TYR A 22 -6.97 -1.66 9.06
C TYR A 22 -6.06 -1.02 10.11
N GLN A 23 -5.65 -1.81 11.10
CA GLN A 23 -4.87 -1.36 12.25
C GLN A 23 -3.66 -2.25 12.44
N THR A 24 -2.49 -1.65 12.60
CA THR A 24 -1.25 -2.39 12.87
C THR A 24 -0.23 -1.52 13.60
N ASP A 25 0.68 -2.15 14.32
CA ASP A 25 1.84 -1.51 14.94
C ASP A 25 3.12 -1.65 14.09
N ASP A 26 3.09 -2.53 13.10
CA ASP A 26 4.23 -2.85 12.24
C ASP A 26 4.24 -1.96 10.98
N PRO A 27 5.27 -1.11 10.80
CA PRO A 27 5.37 -0.27 9.61
C PRO A 27 5.48 -1.07 8.31
N VAL A 28 6.08 -2.27 8.34
CA VAL A 28 6.17 -3.13 7.14
C VAL A 28 4.79 -3.66 6.75
N ALA A 29 3.99 -4.06 7.74
CA ALA A 29 2.62 -4.51 7.51
C ALA A 29 1.73 -3.41 6.89
N VAL A 30 2.00 -2.13 7.19
CA VAL A 30 1.30 -1.01 6.55
C VAL A 30 1.60 -0.95 5.06
N GLU A 31 2.87 -1.05 4.67
CA GLU A 31 3.27 -1.00 3.27
C GLU A 31 2.70 -2.18 2.48
N GLU A 32 2.76 -3.39 3.03
CA GLU A 32 2.11 -4.57 2.44
C GLU A 32 0.59 -4.40 2.31
N PHE A 33 -0.06 -3.79 3.31
CA PHE A 33 -1.49 -3.53 3.24
C PHE A 33 -1.83 -2.48 2.18
N LEU A 34 -1.03 -1.43 2.03
CA LEU A 34 -1.19 -0.46 0.95
C LEU A 34 -1.01 -1.12 -0.42
N VAL A 35 -0.07 -2.07 -0.57
CA VAL A 35 0.05 -2.89 -1.79
C VAL A 35 -1.27 -3.63 -2.05
N HIS A 36 -1.86 -4.24 -1.03
CA HIS A 36 -3.14 -4.95 -1.16
C HIS A 36 -4.28 -4.01 -1.59
N VAL A 37 -4.39 -2.83 -0.98
CA VAL A 37 -5.37 -1.79 -1.32
C VAL A 37 -5.24 -1.38 -2.79
N LEU A 38 -4.01 -1.16 -3.27
CA LEU A 38 -3.73 -0.78 -4.65
C LEU A 38 -4.03 -1.92 -5.64
N ASP A 39 -3.61 -3.14 -5.33
CA ASP A 39 -3.81 -4.32 -6.21
C ASP A 39 -5.30 -4.65 -6.39
N HIS A 40 -6.10 -4.45 -5.35
CA HIS A 40 -7.55 -4.70 -5.39
C HIS A 40 -8.37 -3.49 -5.86
N GLY A 41 -7.73 -2.34 -6.12
CA GLY A 41 -8.40 -1.12 -6.56
C GLY A 41 -9.34 -0.52 -5.50
N TYR A 42 -9.06 -0.74 -4.22
CA TYR A 42 -9.81 -0.12 -3.13
C TYR A 42 -9.49 1.38 -3.05
N ARG A 43 -10.47 2.16 -2.62
CA ARG A 43 -10.29 3.61 -2.48
C ARG A 43 -9.67 3.93 -1.13
N LEU A 44 -8.42 4.38 -1.13
CA LEU A 44 -7.77 4.87 0.09
C LEU A 44 -8.39 6.21 0.52
N HIS A 45 -8.74 6.33 1.80
CA HIS A 45 -9.32 7.55 2.38
C HIS A 45 -8.32 8.30 3.25
N ALA A 46 -7.70 7.61 4.21
CA ALA A 46 -6.77 8.22 5.15
C ALA A 46 -5.77 7.20 5.69
N VAL A 47 -4.57 7.68 6.03
CA VAL A 47 -3.57 6.93 6.80
C VAL A 47 -3.25 7.77 8.02
N ARG A 48 -3.41 7.20 9.22
CA ARG A 48 -3.09 7.85 10.50
C ARG A 48 -1.98 7.10 11.20
N HIS A 49 -1.12 7.84 11.87
CA HIS A 49 -0.06 7.34 12.74
C HIS A 49 -0.24 7.90 14.15
N GLU A 50 -0.31 7.03 15.16
CA GLU A 50 -0.53 7.36 16.58
C GLU A 50 -1.76 8.26 16.81
N GLY A 51 -2.82 8.05 16.02
CA GLY A 51 -4.05 8.83 16.07
C GLY A 51 -4.00 10.17 15.31
N VAL A 52 -2.85 10.54 14.75
CA VAL A 52 -2.66 11.74 13.93
C VAL A 52 -2.73 11.37 12.46
N GLU A 53 -3.54 12.07 11.68
CA GLU A 53 -3.56 11.88 10.22
C GLU A 53 -2.22 12.28 9.61
N LEU A 54 -1.62 11.38 8.83
CA LEU A 54 -0.36 11.67 8.15
C LEU A 54 -0.56 12.83 7.18
N THR A 55 0.48 13.62 7.00
CA THR A 55 0.46 14.65 5.96
C THR A 55 0.33 14.00 4.58
N ARG A 56 -0.17 14.78 3.63
CA ARG A 56 -0.26 14.33 2.24
C ARG A 56 1.09 13.86 1.69
N ALA A 57 2.17 14.55 2.02
CA ALA A 57 3.51 14.17 1.57
C ALA A 57 3.98 12.82 2.15
N GLU A 58 3.67 12.56 3.42
CA GLU A 58 4.01 11.29 4.08
C GLU A 58 3.19 10.13 3.52
N SER A 59 1.88 10.31 3.42
CA SER A 59 0.98 9.31 2.82
C SER A 59 1.32 9.04 1.35
N ASP A 60 1.56 10.08 0.54
CA ASP A 60 1.98 9.93 -0.86
C ASP A 60 3.30 9.15 -0.97
N LYS A 61 4.25 9.36 -0.05
CA LYS A 61 5.50 8.60 -0.02
C LYS A 61 5.24 7.11 0.23
N MET A 62 4.39 6.77 1.20
CA MET A 62 4.03 5.37 1.49
C MET A 62 3.30 4.71 0.33
N VAL A 63 2.35 5.43 -0.28
CA VAL A 63 1.63 4.96 -1.47
C VAL A 63 2.57 4.75 -2.65
N LYS A 64 3.56 5.63 -2.84
CA LYS A 64 4.59 5.48 -3.88
C LYS A 64 5.44 4.23 -3.65
N THR A 65 5.87 3.96 -2.41
CA THR A 65 6.61 2.74 -2.06
C THR A 65 5.77 1.50 -2.39
N ALA A 66 4.52 1.46 -1.92
CA ALA A 66 3.60 0.35 -2.18
C ALA A 66 3.34 0.15 -3.69
N ALA A 67 3.16 1.23 -4.46
CA ALA A 67 3.01 1.15 -5.91
C ALA A 67 4.27 0.58 -6.58
N GLY A 68 5.46 0.96 -6.10
CA GLY A 68 6.73 0.41 -6.57
C GLY A 68 6.84 -1.09 -6.31
N MET A 69 6.54 -1.53 -5.10
CA MET A 69 6.54 -2.95 -4.73
C MET A 69 5.52 -3.76 -5.56
N LEU A 70 4.32 -3.20 -5.78
CA LEU A 70 3.30 -3.84 -6.62
C LEU A 70 3.78 -4.00 -8.07
N ALA A 71 4.34 -2.94 -8.65
CA ALA A 71 4.87 -2.97 -10.01
C ALA A 71 6.01 -3.98 -10.14
N ALA A 72 6.98 -3.97 -9.23
CA ALA A 72 8.08 -4.92 -9.20
C ALA A 72 7.58 -6.37 -9.13
N ARG A 73 6.62 -6.67 -8.24
CA ARG A 73 6.00 -8.02 -8.12
C ARG A 73 5.33 -8.46 -9.43
N LYS A 74 4.53 -7.58 -10.04
CA LYS A 74 3.83 -7.91 -11.30
C LYS A 74 4.81 -8.06 -12.47
N LEU A 75 5.88 -7.26 -12.52
CA LEU A 75 6.94 -7.38 -13.54
C LEU A 75 7.73 -8.67 -13.40
N CYS A 76 8.19 -8.99 -12.19
CA CYS A 76 8.87 -10.26 -11.89
C CYS A 76 8.01 -11.45 -12.30
N ALA A 77 6.72 -11.44 -11.91
CA ALA A 77 5.79 -12.51 -12.25
C ALA A 77 5.50 -12.61 -13.75
N SER A 78 5.37 -11.48 -14.45
CA SER A 78 5.02 -11.46 -15.88
C SER A 78 6.18 -11.82 -16.79
N LEU A 79 7.42 -11.45 -16.40
CA LEU A 79 8.62 -11.67 -17.20
C LEU A 79 9.42 -12.90 -16.74
N GLY A 80 9.07 -13.50 -15.60
CA GLY A 80 9.80 -14.63 -15.02
C GLY A 80 11.20 -14.26 -14.52
N ILE A 81 11.41 -13.01 -14.14
CA ILE A 81 12.71 -12.46 -13.70
C ILE A 81 12.79 -12.34 -12.17
N LYS A 82 14.01 -12.25 -11.65
CA LYS A 82 14.26 -12.03 -10.22
C LYS A 82 14.15 -10.54 -9.85
N PRO A 83 13.86 -10.21 -8.58
CA PRO A 83 13.81 -8.82 -8.11
C PRO A 83 15.06 -8.00 -8.41
N ASP A 84 16.27 -8.57 -8.29
CA ASP A 84 17.51 -7.89 -8.66
C ASP A 84 17.57 -7.47 -10.13
N GLU A 85 17.08 -8.33 -11.03
CA GLU A 85 17.07 -8.04 -12.46
C GLU A 85 15.99 -7.01 -12.80
N GLU A 86 14.85 -7.07 -12.11
CA GLU A 86 13.77 -6.09 -12.22
C GLU A 86 14.25 -4.69 -11.79
N HIS A 87 14.91 -4.59 -10.64
CA HIS A 87 15.50 -3.35 -10.14
C HIS A 87 16.53 -2.79 -11.14
N PHE A 88 17.40 -3.63 -11.69
CA PHE A 88 18.40 -3.21 -12.67
C PHE A 88 17.77 -2.69 -13.97
N ARG A 89 16.71 -3.34 -14.46
CA ARG A 89 16.10 -3.03 -15.76
C ARG A 89 15.09 -1.88 -15.71
N PHE A 90 14.35 -1.77 -14.61
CA PHE A 90 13.19 -0.87 -14.52
C PHE A 90 13.27 0.11 -13.35
N GLY A 91 14.18 -0.09 -12.40
CA GLY A 91 14.43 0.86 -11.32
C GLY A 91 13.37 0.88 -10.22
N PHE A 92 12.50 -0.12 -10.12
CA PHE A 92 11.55 -0.22 -9.01
C PHE A 92 12.26 -0.73 -7.75
N THR A 93 11.81 -0.23 -6.60
CA THR A 93 12.33 -0.66 -5.29
C THR A 93 11.76 -2.04 -4.95
N ALA A 94 12.64 -3.04 -4.88
CA ALA A 94 12.35 -4.36 -4.34
C ALA A 94 12.11 -4.31 -2.82
#